data_AF-A0A7C6PXT7-F1
#
_entry.id   AF-A0A7C6PXT7-F1
#
_cell.length_a   1.000
_cell.length_b   1.000
_cell.length_c   1.000
_cell.angle_alpha   90.00
_cell.angle_beta   90.00
_cell.angle_gamma   90.00
#
_symmetry.space_group_name_H-M   'P 1'
#
loop_
_entity.id
_entity.type
_entity.pdbx_description
1 polymer ?
#
loop_
_entity_poly.entity_id
_entity_poly.type
_entity_poly.pdbx_seq_one_letter_code
_entity_poly.pdbx_strand_id
1 'polypeptide(L)'
;MIDPGGYHPIPRGLHHRPAWRGVDVVLEPTKVISIDPGREKCGVAVVSSEGETILKTIVPAGRLLDTVRDLVARHGVSTIVIGDRTGSRELVRAIREMLGTGGTGNGGAGSRADKATTATGALHAGRDIEVVLVDEHESSMEARHRYLRDHPGRGLERLLPVSMRVPREPYDDYVAVILAERYFGKIR
;
A
#
# COMPACT_ATOMS: atom_id res chain seq x y z
N MET A 1 -44.70 -11.29 -11.79
CA MET A 1 -44.33 -9.88 -12.03
C MET A 1 -44.64 -9.13 -10.72
N ILE A 2 -43.58 -8.59 -10.08
CA ILE A 2 -43.54 -7.66 -8.92
C ILE A 2 -43.82 -8.24 -7.50
N ASP A 3 -42.86 -7.95 -6.62
CA ASP A 3 -42.72 -7.92 -5.13
C ASP A 3 -43.89 -7.17 -4.42
N PRO A 4 -43.92 -6.80 -3.11
CA PRO A 4 -42.96 -6.99 -1.99
C PRO A 4 -43.59 -7.29 -0.59
N GLY A 5 -42.74 -7.59 0.40
CA GLY A 5 -42.95 -7.11 1.77
C GLY A 5 -43.86 -7.97 2.68
N GLY A 6 -43.30 -9.04 3.23
CA GLY A 6 -43.87 -9.73 4.39
C GLY A 6 -43.03 -9.45 5.64
N TYR A 7 -43.25 -8.31 6.31
CA TYR A 7 -42.79 -8.12 7.69
C TYR A 7 -43.56 -9.10 8.58
N HIS A 8 -42.89 -10.14 9.07
CA HIS A 8 -43.47 -11.07 10.05
C HIS A 8 -43.13 -10.58 11.46
N PRO A 9 -44.13 -10.32 12.34
CA PRO A 9 -43.83 -9.88 13.70
C PRO A 9 -43.16 -11.02 14.48
N ILE A 10 -41.98 -10.74 15.02
CA ILE A 10 -41.26 -11.64 15.94
C ILE A 10 -42.10 -11.85 17.21
N PRO A 11 -42.36 -13.11 17.62
CA PRO A 11 -43.11 -13.38 18.84
C PRO A 11 -42.29 -12.97 20.06
N ARG A 12 -42.88 -12.15 20.93
CA ARG A 12 -42.29 -11.79 22.23
C ARG A 12 -42.31 -13.02 23.14
N GLY A 13 -41.14 -13.56 23.47
CA GLY A 13 -40.99 -14.58 24.52
C GLY A 13 -39.92 -15.65 24.30
N LEU A 14 -39.25 -15.70 23.15
CA LEU A 14 -38.16 -16.64 22.92
C LEU A 14 -36.83 -15.87 22.87
N HIS A 15 -35.98 -16.04 23.89
CA HIS A 15 -34.58 -15.60 23.88
C HIS A 15 -33.78 -16.43 22.86
N HIS A 16 -34.08 -16.28 21.58
CA HIS A 16 -33.22 -16.76 20.50
C HIS A 16 -32.11 -15.73 20.32
N ARG A 17 -30.98 -15.96 20.99
CA ARG A 17 -29.73 -15.26 20.67
C ARG A 17 -29.48 -15.50 19.17
N PRO A 18 -29.30 -14.46 18.32
CA PRO A 18 -28.99 -14.69 16.93
C PRO A 18 -27.67 -15.45 16.84
N ALA A 19 -27.66 -16.51 16.04
CA ALA A 19 -26.50 -17.36 15.79
C ALA A 19 -25.50 -16.64 14.87
N TRP A 20 -24.94 -15.53 15.32
CA TRP A 20 -23.70 -14.98 14.76
C TRP A 20 -22.57 -15.39 15.71
N ARG A 21 -22.20 -16.66 15.65
CA ARG A 21 -21.03 -17.21 16.34
C ARG A 21 -19.89 -17.26 15.33
N GLY A 22 -18.95 -16.33 15.45
CA GLY A 22 -17.58 -16.50 14.96
C GLY A 22 -17.39 -16.66 13.45
N VAL A 23 -17.96 -15.77 12.63
CA VAL A 23 -17.28 -15.45 11.37
C VAL A 23 -16.38 -14.28 11.69
N ASP A 24 -15.10 -14.55 11.92
CA ASP A 24 -14.09 -13.51 11.80
C ASP A 24 -14.17 -13.06 10.34
N VAL A 25 -14.90 -11.96 10.08
CA VAL A 25 -14.89 -11.33 8.78
C VAL A 25 -13.49 -10.75 8.64
N VAL A 26 -12.59 -11.52 8.02
CA VAL A 26 -11.31 -11.00 7.55
C VAL A 26 -11.68 -9.95 6.51
N LEU A 27 -11.65 -8.68 6.91
CA LEU A 27 -11.85 -7.57 5.99
C LEU A 27 -10.59 -7.50 5.13
N GLU A 28 -10.66 -8.07 3.94
CA GLU A 28 -9.61 -7.91 2.93
C GLU A 28 -9.29 -6.42 2.78
N PRO A 29 -8.01 -6.03 2.76
CA PRO A 29 -7.63 -4.63 2.72
C PRO A 29 -8.16 -3.99 1.44
N THR A 30 -9.09 -3.05 1.58
CA THR A 30 -9.66 -2.35 0.42
C THR A 30 -8.66 -1.45 -0.29
N LYS A 31 -7.54 -1.10 0.37
CA LYS A 31 -6.42 -0.31 -0.15
C LYS A 31 -5.12 -0.77 0.49
N VAL A 32 -4.05 -0.79 -0.29
CA VAL A 32 -2.68 -1.08 0.16
C VAL A 32 -1.75 0.07 -0.18
N ILE A 33 -0.70 0.24 0.62
CA ILE A 33 0.49 0.99 0.21
C ILE A 33 1.49 -0.05 -0.28
N SER A 34 1.99 0.09 -1.51
CA SER A 34 3.11 -0.71 -2.00
C SER A 34 4.38 0.11 -2.09
N ILE A 35 5.50 -0.50 -1.72
CA ILE A 35 6.81 0.11 -1.70
C ILE A 35 7.78 -0.77 -2.47
N ASP A 36 8.41 -0.17 -3.47
CA ASP A 36 9.52 -0.77 -4.20
C ASP A 36 10.84 -0.20 -3.64
N PRO A 37 11.58 -0.93 -2.78
CA PRO A 37 12.73 -0.40 -2.07
C PRO A 37 13.92 -0.16 -2.99
N GLY A 38 14.59 0.98 -2.81
CA GLY A 38 15.86 1.29 -3.47
C GLY A 38 16.78 2.08 -2.55
N ARG A 39 18.09 2.05 -2.85
CA ARG A 39 19.13 2.62 -1.98
C ARG A 39 19.04 4.14 -1.81
N GLU A 40 18.72 4.85 -2.90
CA GLU A 40 18.63 6.32 -2.89
C GLU A 40 17.18 6.81 -2.84
N LYS A 41 16.28 6.06 -3.46
CA LYS A 41 14.86 6.39 -3.64
C LYS A 41 14.04 5.11 -3.72
N CYS A 42 12.77 5.20 -3.38
CA CYS A 42 11.81 4.11 -3.40
C CYS A 42 10.59 4.50 -4.23
N GLY A 43 10.07 3.58 -5.03
CA GLY A 43 8.75 3.71 -5.63
C GLY A 43 7.68 3.50 -4.56
N VAL A 44 6.64 4.33 -4.54
CA VAL A 44 5.52 4.21 -3.61
C VAL A 44 4.21 4.36 -4.35
N ALA A 45 3.26 3.47 -4.12
CA ALA A 45 1.91 3.59 -4.64
C ALA A 45 0.85 3.29 -3.57
N VAL A 46 -0.34 3.87 -3.75
CA VAL A 46 -1.56 3.52 -3.04
C VAL A 46 -2.54 2.98 -4.06
N VAL A 47 -2.95 1.72 -3.88
CA VAL A 47 -3.80 1.02 -4.85
C VAL A 47 -4.99 0.42 -4.13
N SER A 48 -6.19 0.57 -4.71
CA SER A 48 -7.40 -0.06 -4.20
C SER A 48 -7.45 -1.53 -4.57
N SER A 49 -8.19 -2.32 -3.80
CA SER A 49 -8.53 -3.70 -4.14
C SER A 49 -9.25 -3.82 -5.47
N GLU A 50 -9.83 -2.75 -6.02
CA GLU A 50 -10.43 -2.71 -7.36
C GLU A 50 -9.39 -2.63 -8.49
N GLY A 51 -8.13 -2.31 -8.17
CA GLY A 51 -7.04 -2.09 -9.11
C GLY A 51 -6.88 -0.62 -9.53
N GLU A 52 -7.56 0.30 -8.85
CA GLU A 52 -7.40 1.74 -9.08
C GLU A 52 -6.13 2.24 -8.39
N THR A 53 -5.24 2.89 -9.15
CA THR A 53 -4.08 3.58 -8.59
C THR A 53 -4.49 4.96 -8.08
N ILE A 54 -4.61 5.10 -6.76
CA ILE A 54 -4.98 6.35 -6.09
C ILE A 54 -3.81 7.33 -6.07
N LEU A 55 -2.59 6.81 -5.87
CA LEU A 55 -1.36 7.58 -5.86
C LEU A 55 -0.21 6.72 -6.36
N LYS A 56 0.72 7.31 -7.10
CA LYS A 56 2.04 6.71 -7.41
C LYS A 56 3.09 7.82 -7.43
N THR A 57 4.23 7.59 -6.80
CA THR A 57 5.32 8.58 -6.70
C THR A 57 6.66 7.92 -6.40
N ILE A 58 7.75 8.67 -6.60
CA ILE A 58 9.10 8.28 -6.22
C ILE A 58 9.53 9.13 -5.03
N VAL A 59 9.94 8.48 -3.94
CA VAL A 59 10.29 9.11 -2.66
C VAL A 59 11.76 8.88 -2.35
N PRO A 60 12.54 9.93 -2.01
CA PRO A 60 13.90 9.73 -1.49
C PRO A 60 13.90 8.81 -0.26
N ALA A 61 14.88 7.90 -0.15
CA ALA A 61 14.91 6.90 0.92
C ALA A 61 14.84 7.53 2.33
N GLY A 62 15.49 8.68 2.54
CA GLY A 62 15.46 9.42 3.80
C GLY A 62 14.12 10.06 4.18
N ARG A 63 13.13 10.13 3.26
CA ARG A 63 11.77 10.65 3.52
C ARG A 63 10.69 9.58 3.50
N LEU A 64 11.08 8.32 3.31
CA LEU A 64 10.14 7.23 3.08
C LEU A 64 9.21 6.99 4.28
N LEU A 65 9.75 6.90 5.49
CA LEU A 65 8.94 6.60 6.69
C LEU A 65 7.88 7.68 6.95
N ASP A 66 8.22 8.96 6.83
CA ASP A 66 7.26 10.04 7.02
C ASP A 66 6.18 10.01 5.94
N THR A 67 6.57 9.74 4.69
CA THR A 67 5.61 9.59 3.59
C THR A 67 4.66 8.43 3.82
N VAL A 68 5.17 7.27 4.24
CA VAL A 68 4.35 6.09 4.55
C VAL A 68 3.38 6.40 5.69
N ARG A 69 3.85 7.03 6.77
CA ARG A 69 3.02 7.43 7.90
C ARG A 69 1.86 8.33 7.47
N ASP A 70 2.15 9.32 6.63
CA ASP A 70 1.15 10.24 6.11
C ASP A 70 0.15 9.54 5.18
N LEU A 71 0.60 8.57 4.38
CA LEU A 71 -0.27 7.79 3.50
C LEU A 71 -1.18 6.84 4.28
N VAL A 72 -0.66 6.18 5.32
CA VAL A 72 -1.47 5.33 6.22
C VAL A 72 -2.58 6.16 6.86
N ALA A 73 -2.24 7.34 7.40
CA ALA A 73 -3.21 8.23 8.03
C ALA A 73 -4.25 8.77 7.03
N ARG A 74 -3.82 9.24 5.85
CA ARG A 74 -4.72 9.86 4.86
C ARG A 74 -5.63 8.87 4.14
N HIS A 75 -5.14 7.67 3.85
CA HIS A 75 -5.88 6.69 3.06
C HIS A 75 -6.50 5.57 3.90
N GLY A 76 -6.24 5.55 5.21
CA GLY A 76 -6.81 4.57 6.14
C GLY A 76 -6.37 3.15 5.84
N VAL A 77 -5.16 2.98 5.32
CA VAL A 77 -4.60 1.70 4.86
C VAL A 77 -4.27 0.80 6.06
N SER A 78 -4.57 -0.49 5.95
CA SER A 78 -4.25 -1.53 6.95
C SER A 78 -3.11 -2.45 6.54
N THR A 79 -2.64 -2.37 5.29
CA THR A 79 -1.64 -3.29 4.75
C THR A 79 -0.59 -2.53 3.92
N ILE A 80 0.68 -2.79 4.22
CA ILE A 80 1.84 -2.29 3.48
C ILE A 80 2.52 -3.47 2.78
N VAL A 81 2.59 -3.40 1.47
CA VAL A 81 3.27 -4.35 0.60
C VAL A 81 4.68 -3.83 0.32
N ILE A 82 5.70 -4.66 0.50
CA ILE A 82 7.09 -4.29 0.24
C ILE A 82 7.68 -5.33 -0.70
N GLY A 83 8.31 -4.86 -1.77
CA GLY A 83 9.08 -5.72 -2.65
C GLY A 83 10.28 -6.33 -1.91
N ASP A 84 10.62 -7.57 -2.23
CA ASP A 84 11.65 -8.35 -1.54
C ASP A 84 13.10 -8.13 -2.05
N ARG A 85 13.36 -7.13 -2.92
CA ARG A 85 14.71 -6.75 -3.36
C ARG A 85 15.66 -6.39 -2.21
N THR A 86 16.94 -6.26 -2.55
CA THR A 86 18.03 -5.91 -1.63
C THR A 86 17.73 -4.65 -0.80
N GLY A 87 17.62 -4.81 0.52
CA GLY A 87 17.33 -3.73 1.48
C GLY A 87 15.93 -3.78 2.11
N SER A 88 15.07 -4.70 1.65
CA SER A 88 13.70 -4.89 2.18
C SER A 88 13.67 -5.18 3.69
N ARG A 89 14.65 -5.91 4.23
CA ARG A 89 14.73 -6.25 5.66
C ARG A 89 14.88 -5.02 6.57
N GLU A 90 15.75 -4.08 6.19
CA GLU A 90 15.97 -2.85 6.96
C GLU A 90 14.71 -1.98 6.92
N LEU A 91 14.06 -1.91 5.75
CA LEU A 91 12.82 -1.18 5.57
C LEU A 91 11.66 -1.78 6.38
N VAL A 92 11.47 -3.09 6.33
CA VAL A 92 10.45 -3.80 7.12
C VAL A 92 10.65 -3.52 8.61
N ARG A 93 11.90 -3.58 9.10
CA ARG A 93 12.21 -3.27 10.49
C ARG A 93 11.85 -1.83 10.84
N ALA A 94 12.28 -0.85 10.04
CA ALA A 94 12.02 0.55 10.29
C ALA A 94 10.51 0.88 10.27
N ILE A 95 9.74 0.27 9.37
CA ILE A 95 8.28 0.42 9.32
C ILE A 95 7.64 -0.22 10.57
N ARG A 96 8.05 -1.41 10.97
CA ARG A 96 7.54 -2.05 12.21
C ARG A 96 7.85 -1.24 13.45
N GLU A 97 9.05 -0.67 13.56
CA GLU A 97 9.44 0.22 14.67
C GLU A 97 8.59 1.50 14.69
N MET A 98 8.33 2.11 13.53
CA MET A 98 7.45 3.27 13.37
C MET A 98 6.00 2.95 13.79
N LEU A 99 5.51 1.76 13.45
CA LEU A 99 4.15 1.33 13.78
C LEU A 99 4.03 0.92 15.27
N GLY A 100 5.09 0.35 15.85
CA GLY A 100 5.13 -0.14 17.23
C GLY A 100 5.42 0.91 18.30
N THR A 101 5.86 2.12 17.94
CA THR A 101 6.22 3.20 18.90
C THR A 101 5.02 3.90 19.56
N GLY A 102 3.82 3.31 19.49
CA GLY A 102 2.64 3.70 20.26
C GLY A 102 2.65 3.27 21.74
N GLY A 103 3.68 2.57 22.22
CA GLY A 103 3.77 2.08 23.61
C GLY A 103 5.18 2.13 24.19
N THR A 104 5.32 2.88 25.29
CA THR A 104 6.45 2.98 26.24
C THR A 104 7.78 3.54 25.72
N GLY A 105 8.12 4.73 26.18
CA GLY A 105 9.45 5.32 25.99
C GLY A 105 10.50 4.75 26.93
N ASN A 106 11.77 4.90 26.52
CA ASN A 106 12.83 5.35 27.41
C ASN A 106 13.91 6.07 26.58
N GLY A 107 14.44 7.17 27.10
CA GLY A 107 15.10 8.23 26.34
C GLY A 107 16.53 7.96 25.83
N GLY A 108 17.01 8.88 24.98
CA GLY A 108 18.43 9.00 24.66
C GLY A 108 18.79 9.82 23.42
N ALA A 109 19.10 11.10 23.65
CA ALA A 109 19.99 11.99 22.88
C ALA A 109 19.58 12.54 21.48
N GLY A 110 19.27 13.85 21.48
CA GLY A 110 19.95 14.81 20.59
C GLY A 110 19.28 15.19 19.26
N SER A 111 18.50 16.27 19.24
CA SER A 111 18.78 17.49 18.46
C SER A 111 17.52 18.37 18.40
N ARG A 112 17.69 19.65 18.75
CA ARG A 112 16.68 20.71 18.63
C ARG A 112 16.50 21.10 17.17
N ALA A 113 15.36 20.75 16.58
CA ALA A 113 14.54 21.61 15.73
C ALA A 113 13.23 20.89 15.41
N ASP A 114 12.16 21.68 15.27
CA ASP A 114 10.83 21.33 14.76
C ASP A 114 9.85 20.62 15.73
N LYS A 115 9.30 21.43 16.63
CA LYS A 115 8.02 21.16 17.30
C LYS A 115 6.86 21.24 16.28
N ALA A 116 6.62 20.16 15.55
CA ALA A 116 5.37 19.95 14.80
C ALA A 116 4.93 18.46 14.68
N THR A 117 5.53 17.55 15.45
CA THR A 117 5.43 16.09 15.22
C THR A 117 4.53 15.33 16.23
N THR A 118 3.69 16.01 17.02
CA THR A 118 2.96 15.33 18.12
C THR A 118 1.55 14.81 17.76
N ALA A 119 1.01 15.11 16.57
CA ALA A 119 -0.37 14.69 16.23
C ALA A 119 -0.51 13.30 15.58
N THR A 120 0.56 12.75 14.98
CA THR A 120 0.45 11.52 14.16
C THR A 120 0.58 10.21 14.96
N GLY A 121 1.18 10.27 16.15
CA GLY A 121 1.34 9.11 17.04
C GLY A 121 0.01 8.54 17.57
N ALA A 122 -1.05 9.35 17.62
CA ALA A 122 -2.37 8.92 18.10
C ALA A 122 -3.22 8.23 17.01
N LEU A 123 -2.92 8.43 15.72
CA LEU A 123 -3.78 7.96 14.61
C LEU A 123 -3.60 6.46 14.30
N HIS A 124 -2.52 5.85 14.80
CA HIS A 124 -2.22 4.42 14.62
C HIS A 124 -2.52 3.59 15.88
N ALA A 125 -2.93 4.25 16.98
CA ALA A 125 -3.25 3.58 18.23
C ALA A 125 -4.53 2.75 18.06
N GLY A 126 -4.37 1.51 17.60
CA GLY A 126 -5.45 0.53 17.46
C GLY A 126 -5.70 -0.01 16.05
N ARG A 127 -4.85 0.29 15.06
CA ARG A 127 -4.88 -0.41 13.76
C ARG A 127 -3.66 -1.31 13.64
N ASP A 128 -3.89 -2.62 13.62
CA ASP A 128 -2.86 -3.59 13.24
C ASP A 128 -2.54 -3.37 11.75
N ILE A 129 -1.42 -2.70 11.48
CA ILE A 129 -0.91 -2.53 10.12
C ILE A 129 -0.09 -3.76 9.78
N GLU A 130 -0.57 -4.54 8.82
CA GLU A 130 0.13 -5.71 8.29
C GLU A 130 1.25 -5.27 7.34
N VAL A 131 2.42 -5.90 7.45
CA VAL A 131 3.53 -5.70 6.51
C VAL A 131 3.82 -7.01 5.79
N VAL A 132 3.58 -7.03 4.48
CA VAL A 132 3.68 -8.20 3.60
C VAL A 132 4.85 -8.03 2.64
N LEU A 133 5.69 -9.06 2.52
CA LEU A 133 6.74 -9.14 1.51
C LEU A 133 6.20 -9.86 0.27
N VAL A 134 6.42 -9.28 -0.92
CA VAL A 134 6.00 -9.85 -2.20
C VAL A 134 7.23 -10.03 -3.10
N ASP A 135 7.30 -11.20 -3.75
CA ASP A 135 8.39 -11.56 -4.67
C ASP A 135 8.38 -10.67 -5.94
N GLU A 136 9.54 -10.09 -6.20
CA GLU A 136 9.78 -9.14 -7.28
C GLU A 136 10.26 -9.78 -8.59
N HIS A 137 10.33 -11.11 -8.69
CA HIS A 137 10.82 -11.73 -9.94
C HIS A 137 10.05 -11.18 -11.16
N GLU A 138 10.79 -10.69 -12.16
CA GLU A 138 10.31 -10.08 -13.41
C GLU A 138 9.55 -8.74 -13.34
N SER A 139 9.33 -8.17 -12.14
CA SER A 139 8.56 -6.93 -11.94
C SER A 139 9.14 -5.72 -12.69
N SER A 140 10.48 -5.64 -12.78
CA SER A 140 11.16 -4.53 -13.46
C SER A 140 10.95 -4.53 -14.97
N MET A 141 10.87 -5.71 -15.61
CA MET A 141 10.62 -5.82 -17.05
C MET A 141 9.15 -5.52 -17.38
N GLU A 142 8.23 -5.99 -16.53
CA GLU A 142 6.81 -5.70 -16.61
C GLU A 142 6.52 -4.20 -16.44
N ALA A 143 7.14 -3.57 -15.42
CA ALA A 143 7.06 -2.14 -15.17
C ALA A 143 7.60 -1.32 -16.35
N ARG A 144 8.76 -1.71 -16.89
CA ARG A 144 9.33 -1.07 -18.09
C ARG A 144 8.38 -1.16 -19.27
N HIS A 145 7.84 -2.35 -19.53
CA HIS A 145 6.91 -2.55 -20.64
C HIS A 145 5.66 -1.68 -20.48
N ARG A 146 5.07 -1.64 -19.27
CA ARG A 146 3.88 -0.83 -18.97
C ARG A 146 4.16 0.66 -19.12
N TYR A 147 5.26 1.16 -18.56
CA TYR A 147 5.69 2.55 -18.73
C TYR A 147 5.77 2.95 -20.20
N LEU A 148 6.40 2.11 -21.03
CA LEU A 148 6.59 2.39 -22.47
C LEU A 148 5.29 2.29 -23.28
N ARG A 149 4.30 1.51 -22.82
CA ARG A 149 2.95 1.48 -23.39
C ARG A 149 2.20 2.77 -23.08
N ASP A 150 2.26 3.22 -21.83
CA ASP A 150 1.59 4.45 -21.38
C ASP A 150 2.29 5.71 -21.91
N HIS A 151 3.56 5.60 -22.30
CA HIS A 151 4.37 6.66 -22.89
C HIS A 151 4.89 6.26 -24.29
N PRO A 152 4.04 6.27 -25.33
CA PRO A 152 4.37 5.74 -26.66
C PRO A 152 5.43 6.54 -27.46
N GLY A 153 6.06 7.55 -26.85
CA GLY A 153 7.03 8.43 -27.50
C GLY A 153 6.41 9.40 -28.50
N ARG A 154 7.24 10.26 -29.10
CA ARG A 154 6.81 11.20 -30.17
C ARG A 154 7.54 10.90 -31.49
N GLY A 155 6.89 11.15 -32.62
CA GLY A 155 7.51 11.01 -33.95
C GLY A 155 7.96 9.58 -34.26
N LEU A 156 9.23 9.41 -34.67
CA LEU A 156 9.81 8.12 -35.06
C LEU A 156 9.88 7.09 -33.92
N GLU A 157 9.89 7.54 -32.65
CA GLU A 157 9.83 6.64 -31.49
C GLU A 157 8.56 5.76 -31.53
N ARG A 158 7.47 6.23 -32.15
CA ARG A 158 6.22 5.47 -32.27
C ARG A 158 6.32 4.26 -33.20
N LEU A 159 7.29 4.25 -34.11
CA LEU A 159 7.51 3.16 -35.07
C LEU A 159 8.43 2.06 -34.52
N LEU A 160 9.20 2.35 -33.47
CA LEU A 160 10.08 1.36 -32.85
C LEU A 160 9.27 0.37 -31.99
N PRO A 161 9.53 -0.94 -32.04
CA PRO A 161 8.94 -1.89 -31.10
C PRO A 161 9.23 -1.53 -29.64
N VAL A 162 8.31 -1.82 -28.72
CA VAL A 162 8.42 -1.48 -27.27
C VAL A 162 9.74 -2.01 -26.67
N SER A 163 10.17 -3.20 -27.08
CA SER A 163 11.41 -3.83 -26.62
C SER A 163 12.68 -3.04 -26.96
N MET A 164 12.64 -2.17 -27.98
CA MET A 164 13.78 -1.35 -28.42
C MET A 164 13.78 0.06 -27.80
N ARG A 165 12.72 0.43 -27.08
CA ARG A 165 12.61 1.76 -26.47
C ARG A 165 13.24 1.78 -25.08
N VAL A 166 13.81 2.91 -24.70
CA VAL A 166 14.41 3.14 -23.37
C VAL A 166 13.52 4.15 -22.62
N PRO A 167 13.09 3.85 -21.38
CA PRO A 167 12.37 4.80 -20.55
C PRO A 167 13.16 6.10 -20.38
N ARG A 168 12.51 7.25 -20.58
CA ARG A 168 13.15 8.57 -20.43
C ARG A 168 13.22 9.03 -18.98
N GLU A 169 12.34 8.50 -18.15
CA GLU A 169 12.25 8.81 -16.72
C GLU A 169 12.35 7.51 -15.91
N PRO A 170 12.73 7.60 -14.62
CA PRO A 170 12.62 6.48 -13.71
C PRO A 170 11.17 6.01 -13.62
N TYR A 171 10.97 4.70 -13.72
CA TYR A 171 9.65 4.05 -13.73
C TYR A 171 9.46 3.16 -12.50
N ASP A 172 10.25 3.38 -11.45
CA ASP A 172 10.18 2.63 -10.19
C ASP A 172 8.79 2.78 -9.52
N ASP A 173 8.04 3.84 -9.82
CA ASP A 173 6.64 4.02 -9.40
C ASP A 173 5.69 2.99 -10.05
N TYR A 174 5.98 2.53 -11.27
CA TYR A 174 5.23 1.43 -11.91
C TYR A 174 5.50 0.08 -11.25
N VAL A 175 6.72 -0.14 -10.74
CA VAL A 175 7.04 -1.36 -9.98
C VAL A 175 6.17 -1.42 -8.74
N ALA A 176 6.06 -0.32 -8.00
CA ALA A 176 5.18 -0.24 -6.83
C ALA A 176 3.71 -0.56 -7.18
N VAL A 177 3.17 -0.04 -8.28
CA VAL A 177 1.80 -0.36 -8.72
C VAL A 177 1.65 -1.87 -9.01
N ILE A 178 2.59 -2.47 -9.73
CA ILE A 178 2.58 -3.90 -10.05
C ILE A 178 2.66 -4.76 -8.77
N LEU A 179 3.44 -4.36 -7.77
CA LEU A 179 3.50 -5.07 -6.49
C LEU A 179 2.15 -5.10 -5.77
N ALA A 180 1.42 -3.97 -5.78
CA ALA A 180 0.08 -3.93 -5.21
C ALA A 180 -0.92 -4.78 -6.00
N GLU A 181 -0.86 -4.74 -7.33
CA GLU A 181 -1.68 -5.56 -8.21
C GLU A 181 -1.42 -7.06 -7.99
N ARG A 182 -0.16 -7.47 -7.86
CA ARG A 182 0.24 -8.85 -7.52
C ARG A 182 -0.29 -9.28 -6.16
N TYR A 183 -0.21 -8.41 -5.16
CA TYR A 183 -0.80 -8.67 -3.84
C TYR A 183 -2.30 -8.96 -3.92
N PHE A 184 -3.04 -8.19 -4.74
CA PHE A 184 -4.47 -8.43 -4.96
C PHE A 184 -4.77 -9.58 -5.94
N GLY A 185 -3.77 -10.25 -6.51
CA GLY A 185 -3.96 -11.26 -7.56
C GLY A 185 -4.52 -10.69 -8.87
N LYS A 186 -4.38 -9.38 -9.10
CA LYS A 186 -4.92 -8.64 -10.24
C LYS A 186 -3.82 -8.31 -11.25
N ILE A 187 -3.28 -9.30 -11.94
CA ILE A 187 -2.39 -9.03 -13.07
C ILE A 187 -3.27 -8.76 -14.31
N ARG A 188 -3.16 -7.56 -14.89
CA ARG A 188 -3.93 -7.07 -16.04
C ARG A 188 -3.06 -6.86 -17.29
#